data_AF-A0A966Y533-F1
#
_entry.id   AF-A0A966Y533-F1
#
_cell.length_a   1.000
_cell.length_b   1.000
_cell.length_c   1.000
_cell.angle_alpha   90.00
_cell.angle_beta   90.00
_cell.angle_gamma   90.00
#
_symmetry.space_group_name_H-M   'P 1'
#
loop_
_entity.id
_entity.type
_entity.pdbx_description
1 polymer ?
#
loop_
_entity_poly.entity_id
_entity_poly.type
_entity_poly.pdbx_seq_one_letter_code
_entity_poly.pdbx_strand_id
1 'polypeptide(L)' 'MDKLPDLAAVLVPDDEVDLYNVTEGGWYAVDDEDKAILGPFASLAECDRAIHDRTVLVAPSALSVAPAQAS' A
#
# COMPACT_ATOMS: atom_id res chain seq x y z
N MET A 1 -15.36 -5.12 -9.84
CA MET A 1 -13.92 -5.41 -9.71
C MET A 1 -13.32 -4.13 -9.18
N ASP A 2 -13.27 -4.01 -7.86
CA ASP A 2 -12.58 -2.93 -7.19
C ASP A 2 -11.10 -3.11 -7.50
N LYS A 3 -10.63 -2.43 -8.55
CA LYS A 3 -9.20 -2.36 -8.87
C LYS A 3 -8.56 -1.76 -7.63
N LEU A 4 -7.68 -2.54 -7.01
CA LEU A 4 -6.78 -2.06 -5.97
C LEU A 4 -6.17 -0.73 -6.43
N PRO A 5 -6.20 0.33 -5.59
CA PRO A 5 -5.54 1.57 -5.93
C PRO A 5 -4.07 1.27 -6.24
N ASP A 6 -3.59 1.81 -7.35
CA ASP A 6 -2.19 1.66 -7.75
C ASP A 6 -1.39 2.55 -6.81
N LEU A 7 -0.79 1.95 -5.78
CA LEU A 7 -0.07 2.69 -4.75
C LEU A 7 1.41 2.77 -5.12
N ALA A 8 1.97 3.97 -5.05
CA ALA A 8 3.39 4.24 -5.26
C ALA A 8 4.05 4.69 -3.96
N ALA A 9 5.30 4.27 -3.73
CA ALA A 9 6.08 4.73 -2.59
C ALA A 9 6.77 6.06 -2.91
N VAL A 10 6.49 7.10 -2.13
CA VAL A 10 7.04 8.46 -2.28
C VAL A 10 7.70 8.90 -0.97
N LEU A 11 8.87 9.52 -1.08
CA LEU A 11 9.54 10.15 0.05
C LEU A 11 9.04 11.59 0.18
N VAL A 12 8.40 11.91 1.29
CA VAL A 12 7.99 13.27 1.65
C VAL A 12 9.02 13.83 2.63
N PRO A 13 9.80 14.86 2.27
CA PRO A 13 10.70 15.51 3.20
C PRO A 13 9.93 16.39 4.20
N ASP A 14 10.49 16.61 5.39
CA ASP A 14 9.85 17.36 6.48
C ASP A 14 9.44 18.80 6.11
N ASP A 15 10.11 19.43 5.12
CA ASP A 15 9.81 20.78 4.65
C ASP A 15 8.68 20.82 3.61
N GLU A 16 8.23 19.66 3.11
CA GLU A 16 7.19 19.54 2.06
C GLU A 16 5.92 18.86 2.58
N VAL A 17 5.80 18.63 3.89
CA VAL A 17 4.65 17.95 4.50
C VAL A 17 3.32 18.65 4.21
N ASP A 18 3.33 19.98 4.11
CA ASP A 18 2.17 20.79 3.76
C ASP A 18 1.69 20.55 2.32
N LEU A 19 2.61 20.23 1.40
CA LEU A 19 2.28 19.98 -0.02
C LEU A 19 1.54 18.65 -0.20
N TYR A 20 1.88 17.66 0.62
CA TYR A 20 1.26 16.34 0.64
C TYR A 20 0.11 16.24 1.66
N ASN A 21 -0.21 17.32 2.36
CA ASN A 21 -1.23 17.39 3.41
C ASN A 21 -1.02 16.30 4.50
N VAL A 22 0.24 16.10 4.89
CA VAL A 22 0.66 15.21 5.97
C VAL A 22 1.29 16.02 7.11
N THR A 23 1.52 15.39 8.26
CA THR A 23 2.03 16.08 9.47
C THR A 23 3.51 15.87 9.73
N GLU A 24 4.13 14.85 9.12
CA GLU A 24 5.50 14.42 9.41
C GLU A 24 6.20 13.98 8.11
N GLY A 25 7.53 14.12 8.03
CA GLY A 25 8.32 13.59 6.92
C GLY A 25 8.47 12.08 6.98
N GLY A 26 8.61 11.44 5.82
CA GLY A 26 8.82 9.99 5.72
C GLY A 26 8.42 9.40 4.38
N TRP A 27 8.47 8.08 4.30
CA TRP A 27 7.97 7.34 3.14
C TRP A 27 6.45 7.13 3.27
N TYR A 28 5.73 7.43 2.20
CA TYR A 28 4.28 7.28 2.12
C TYR A 28 3.90 6.44 0.90
N ALA A 29 2.85 5.64 1.04
CA ALA A 29 2.18 5.03 -0.10
C ALA A 29 1.11 6.00 -0.59
N VAL A 30 1.26 6.55 -1.78
CA VAL A 30 0.31 7.48 -2.41
C VAL A 30 -0.50 6.78 -3.49
N ASP A 31 -1.74 7.21 -3.71
CA ASP A 31 -2.57 6.76 -4.84
C ASP A 31 -2.30 7.54 -6.13
N ASP A 32 -3.09 7.28 -7.18
CA ASP A 32 -2.98 7.96 -8.47
C ASP A 32 -3.40 9.45 -8.44
N GLU A 33 -3.99 9.91 -7.34
CA GLU A 33 -4.29 11.32 -7.06
C GLU A 33 -3.21 11.98 -6.17
N ASP A 34 -2.05 11.35 -5.99
CA ASP A 34 -0.95 11.78 -5.11
C ASP A 34 -1.37 11.91 -3.63
N LYS A 35 -2.45 11.23 -3.22
CA LYS A 35 -2.90 11.26 -1.82
C LYS A 35 -2.21 10.19 -1.00
N ALA A 36 -1.62 10.58 0.12
CA ALA A 36 -1.04 9.65 1.07
C ALA A 36 -2.11 8.74 1.70
N ILE A 37 -2.00 7.43 1.45
CA ILE A 37 -2.91 6.39 1.95
C ILE A 37 -2.30 5.63 3.14
N LEU A 38 -0.99 5.37 3.12
CA LEU A 38 -0.26 4.68 4.19
C LEU A 38 1.02 5.44 4.53
N GLY A 39 1.43 5.37 5.80
CA GLY A 39 2.65 6.00 6.31
C GLY A 39 2.38 6.90 7.52
N PRO A 40 3.40 7.63 8.01
CA PRO A 40 4.78 7.64 7.53
C PRO A 40 5.52 6.33 7.84
N PHE A 41 6.43 5.93 6.96
CA PHE A 41 7.39 4.83 7.16
C PHE A 41 8.83 5.37 7.20
N ALA A 42 9.68 4.72 7.99
CA ALA A 42 11.09 5.12 8.11
C ALA A 42 11.93 4.78 6.88
N SER A 43 11.48 3.84 6.04
CA SER A 43 12.22 3.37 4.88
C SER A 43 11.34 2.95 3.70
N LEU A 44 11.88 3.05 2.47
CA LEU A 44 11.22 2.56 1.25
C LEU A 44 10.84 1.08 1.36
N ALA A 45 11.69 0.25 1.96
CA ALA A 45 11.43 -1.17 2.13
C ALA A 45 10.22 -1.46 3.03
N GLU A 46 9.95 -0.63 4.04
CA GLU A 46 8.76 -0.75 4.88
C GLU A 46 7.50 -0.32 4.12
N CYS A 47 7.58 0.78 3.38
CA CYS A 47 6.49 1.27 2.55
C CYS A 47 6.10 0.26 1.45
N ASP A 48 7.10 -0.27 0.73
CA ASP A 48 6.92 -1.25 -0.34
C ASP A 48 6.26 -2.54 0.17
N ARG A 49 6.72 -3.05 1.33
CA ARG A 49 6.07 -4.20 1.99
C ARG A 49 4.61 -3.90 2.36
N ALA A 50 4.31 -2.71 2.85
CA ALA A 50 2.94 -2.33 3.20
C ALA A 50 2.03 -2.22 1.96
N ILE A 51 2.54 -1.69 0.85
CA ILE A 51 1.83 -1.67 -0.45
C ILE A 51 1.57 -3.10 -0.92
N HIS A 52 2.58 -3.96 -0.89
CA HIS A 52 2.45 -5.34 -1.33
C HIS A 52 1.47 -6.15 -0.46
N ASP A 53 1.56 -6.02 0.87
CA ASP A 53 0.65 -6.68 1.81
C ASP A 53 -0.81 -6.29 1.54
N ARG A 54 -1.05 -5.01 1.28
CA ARG A 54 -2.37 -4.50 0.90
C ARG A 54 -2.89 -5.09 -0.41
N THR A 55 -2.05 -5.18 -1.43
CA THR A 55 -2.41 -5.79 -2.71
C THR A 55 -2.75 -7.28 -2.56
N VAL A 56 -2.02 -7.99 -1.70
CA VAL A 56 -2.25 -9.42 -1.42
C VAL A 56 -3.53 -9.63 -0.61
N LEU A 57 -3.84 -8.78 0.37
CA LEU A 57 -5.05 -8.90 1.20
C LEU A 57 -6.35 -8.59 0.45
N VAL A 58 -6.32 -7.72 -0.56
CA VAL A 58 -7.51 -7.34 -1.33
C VAL A 58 -7.71 -8.23 -2.56
N ALA A 59 -6.71 -9.02 -2.97
CA ALA A 59 -6.96 -10.15 -3.85
C ALA A 59 -7.86 -11.14 -3.09
N PRO A 60 -9.15 -11.29 -3.44
CA PRO A 60 -9.99 -12.25 -2.76
C PRO A 60 -9.33 -13.61 -2.97
N SER A 61 -9.20 -14.37 -1.90
CA SER A 61 -8.89 -15.78 -1.86
C SER A 61 -9.41 -16.52 -3.10
N ALA A 62 -8.62 -16.55 -4.17
CA ALA A 62 -8.79 -17.46 -5.30
C ALA A 62 -8.12 -18.80 -5.01
N LEU A 63 -7.79 -19.07 -3.74
CA LEU A 63 -7.61 -20.42 -3.21
C LEU A 63 -8.98 -21.09 -3.03
N SER A 64 -9.68 -21.28 -4.14
CA SER A 64 -10.61 -22.41 -4.28
C SER A 64 -9.79 -23.64 -4.65
N VAL A 65 -9.20 -24.34 -3.68
CA VAL A 65 -8.87 -25.77 -3.82
C VAL A 65 -8.97 -26.50 -2.47
N ALA A 66 -10.17 -26.96 -2.15
CA ALA A 66 -10.43 -28.26 -1.51
C ALA A 66 -11.90 -28.61 -1.81
N PRO A 67 -12.21 -29.84 -2.28
CA PRO A 67 -11.97 -31.03 -1.48
C PRO A 67 -11.14 -32.10 -2.21
N ALA A 68 -10.26 -32.75 -1.46
CA ALA A 68 -9.77 -34.07 -1.83
C ALA A 68 -10.97 -35.05 -1.76
N GLN A 69 -11.48 -35.43 -2.92
CA GLN A 69 -12.34 -36.60 -3.08
C GLN A 69 -11.45 -37.84 -3.28
N ALA A 70 -11.47 -38.75 -2.31
CA ALA A 70 -11.20 -40.19 -2.38
C ALA A 70 -11.32 -40.70 -0.92
N SER A 71 -12.15 -41.69 -0.55
CA SER A 71 -12.49 -42.95 -1.21
C SER A 71 -13.89 -43.43 -0.82
#